data_AF-A0A381Y7G4-F1
#
_entry.id   AF-A0A381Y7G4-F1
#
_cell.length_a   1.000
_cell.length_b   1.000
_cell.length_c   1.000
_cell.angle_alpha   90.00
_cell.angle_beta   90.00
_cell.angle_gamma   90.00
#
_symmetry.space_group_name_H-M   'P 1'
#
loop_
_entity.id
_entity.type
_entity.pdbx_description
1 polymer ?
#
loop_
_entity_poly.entity_id
_entity_poly.type
_entity_poly.pdbx_seq_one_letter_code
_entity_poly.pdbx_strand_id
1 'polypeptide(L)'
;MDKLKFSTVLLTISFLVTAQHVYAQGDVARGEVEFAVCAVCHGVNGEGNATLNSPRISGMEPYYTVRQLQYFRDGLRAPDASDIYGTQMRAISMTLEGDQVLQDLAAYIETLDSLSSAATIVGADINAGKASYALCQACHAPDGTGNEALNTPSLVGQHDWYVERQIMNYRDSIRGASPQDIFGAQMRPMVGTLASDEAVTNVAAYIKTLQ
;
A
#
# COMPACT_ATOMS: atom_id res chain seq x y z
N MET A 1 17.19 73.88 -21.00
CA MET A 1 18.12 73.10 -20.15
C MET A 1 17.28 72.46 -19.04
N ASP A 2 16.65 71.33 -19.37
CA ASP A 2 15.69 70.63 -18.52
C ASP A 2 16.39 69.80 -17.44
N LYS A 3 15.90 69.91 -16.20
CA LYS A 3 16.39 69.17 -15.05
C LYS A 3 15.62 67.84 -14.94
N LEU A 4 16.27 66.73 -15.27
CA LEU A 4 15.75 65.38 -15.03
C LEU A 4 15.67 65.09 -13.52
N LYS A 5 14.49 64.68 -13.05
CA LYS A 5 14.25 64.15 -11.69
C LYS A 5 14.41 62.63 -11.72
N PHE A 6 15.35 62.09 -10.95
CA PHE A 6 15.45 60.65 -10.69
C PHE A 6 14.47 60.27 -9.57
N SER A 7 13.50 59.41 -9.88
CA SER A 7 12.58 58.81 -8.91
C SER A 7 13.08 57.40 -8.58
N THR A 8 13.54 57.19 -7.35
CA THR A 8 14.01 55.90 -6.85
C THR A 8 12.80 55.04 -6.48
N VAL A 9 12.47 54.05 -7.32
CA VAL A 9 11.47 53.03 -7.01
C VAL A 9 12.13 51.94 -6.16
N LEU A 10 11.78 51.86 -4.88
CA LEU A 10 12.13 50.73 -4.01
C LEU A 10 11.21 49.55 -4.34
N LEU A 11 11.78 48.48 -4.91
CA LEU A 11 11.10 47.22 -5.16
C LEU A 11 11.22 46.33 -3.92
N THR A 12 10.13 46.15 -3.16
CA THR A 12 10.09 45.20 -2.03
C THR A 12 9.80 43.80 -2.56
N ILE A 13 10.81 42.93 -2.54
CA ILE A 13 10.67 41.51 -2.87
C ILE A 13 10.07 40.80 -1.65
N SER A 14 8.79 40.42 -1.75
CA SER A 14 8.12 39.60 -0.74
C SER A 14 8.43 38.12 -0.99
N PHE A 15 9.23 37.51 -0.12
CA PHE A 15 9.59 36.09 -0.20
C PHE A 15 8.43 35.26 0.39
N LEU A 16 7.59 34.67 -0.47
CA LEU A 16 6.65 33.64 -0.03
C LEU A 16 7.45 32.38 0.33
N VAL A 17 7.67 32.16 1.62
CA VAL A 17 8.16 30.88 2.13
C VAL A 17 7.00 29.90 2.08
N THR A 18 6.94 29.09 1.02
CA THR A 18 6.09 27.90 1.02
C THR A 18 6.75 26.86 1.92
N ALA A 19 6.15 26.60 3.08
CA ALA A 19 6.55 25.50 3.95
C ALA A 19 6.19 24.17 3.27
N GLN A 20 7.05 23.71 2.38
CA GLN A 20 7.02 22.34 1.91
C GLN A 20 7.35 21.46 3.11
N HIS A 21 6.39 20.66 3.57
CA HIS A 21 6.63 19.66 4.60
C HIS A 21 7.50 18.57 3.99
N VAL A 22 8.81 18.76 4.09
CA VAL A 22 9.80 17.72 3.82
C VAL A 22 9.75 16.78 5.02
N TYR A 23 9.05 15.66 4.90
CA TYR A 23 9.15 14.59 5.90
C TYR A 23 10.60 14.11 5.94
N ALA A 24 11.13 13.91 7.14
CA ALA A 24 12.46 13.33 7.27
C ALA A 24 12.40 11.86 6.84
N GLN A 25 13.50 11.37 6.27
CA GLN A 25 13.67 9.94 6.00
C GLN A 25 13.37 9.14 7.27
N GLY A 26 12.71 7.98 7.11
CA GLY A 26 12.35 7.12 8.24
C GLY A 26 13.56 6.64 9.04
N ASP A 27 13.41 6.59 10.36
CA ASP A 27 14.40 6.05 11.30
C ASP A 27 14.01 4.62 11.70
N VAL A 28 14.83 3.65 11.28
CA VAL A 28 14.63 2.23 11.55
C VAL A 28 14.57 1.91 13.04
N ALA A 29 15.38 2.57 13.87
CA ALA A 29 15.43 2.28 15.31
C ALA A 29 14.17 2.78 16.04
N ARG A 30 13.61 3.91 15.60
CA ARG A 30 12.29 4.36 16.10
C ARG A 30 11.18 3.46 15.57
N GLY A 31 11.24 3.08 14.29
CA GLY A 31 10.29 2.17 13.67
C GLY A 31 10.21 0.81 14.37
N GLU A 32 11.33 0.27 14.82
CA GLU A 32 11.39 -0.98 15.60
C GLU A 32 10.57 -0.89 16.89
N VAL A 33 10.69 0.22 17.62
CA VAL A 33 9.95 0.45 18.87
C VAL A 33 8.44 0.52 18.58
N GLU A 34 8.05 1.26 17.55
CA GLU A 34 6.64 1.43 17.16
C GLU A 34 6.04 0.14 16.61
N PHE A 35 6.85 -0.71 15.97
CA PHE A 35 6.40 -1.97 15.38
C PHE A 35 5.91 -3.00 16.41
N ALA A 36 6.25 -2.84 17.69
CA ALA A 36 5.85 -3.76 18.75
C ALA A 36 4.33 -4.03 18.79
N VAL A 37 3.49 -3.01 18.52
CA VAL A 37 2.04 -3.18 18.44
C VAL A 37 1.61 -3.92 17.16
N CYS A 38 2.32 -3.71 16.05
CA CYS A 38 2.06 -4.36 14.77
C CYS A 38 2.34 -5.87 14.84
N ALA A 39 3.41 -6.25 15.55
CA ALA A 39 3.86 -7.63 15.70
C ALA A 39 2.83 -8.55 16.37
N VAL A 40 1.92 -8.00 17.18
CA VAL A 40 0.83 -8.76 17.84
C VAL A 40 -0.05 -9.48 16.81
N CYS A 41 -0.28 -8.84 15.66
CA CYS A 41 -1.13 -9.36 14.60
C CYS A 41 -0.31 -9.85 13.40
N HIS A 42 0.71 -9.08 13.01
CA HIS A 42 1.50 -9.35 11.82
C HIS A 42 2.72 -10.24 12.05
N GLY A 43 3.00 -10.64 13.30
CA GLY A 43 4.18 -11.44 13.64
C GLY A 43 5.43 -10.58 13.84
N VAL A 44 6.39 -11.12 14.58
CA VAL A 44 7.62 -10.40 14.99
C VAL A 44 8.53 -10.08 13.80
N ASN A 45 8.46 -10.89 12.74
CA ASN A 45 9.17 -10.65 11.49
C ASN A 45 8.24 -10.14 10.39
N GLY A 46 6.99 -9.73 10.71
CA GLY A 46 6.01 -9.31 9.72
C GLY A 46 5.51 -10.44 8.80
N GLU A 47 5.62 -11.70 9.21
CA GLU A 47 5.25 -12.90 8.44
C GLU A 47 3.73 -13.05 8.22
N GLY A 48 2.92 -12.33 9.00
CA GLY A 48 1.47 -12.42 9.01
C GLY A 48 0.94 -13.59 9.83
N ASN A 49 -0.36 -13.54 10.12
CA ASN A 49 -1.06 -14.55 10.90
C ASN A 49 -2.43 -14.83 10.26
N ALA A 50 -2.58 -15.99 9.64
CA ALA A 50 -3.81 -16.38 8.96
C ALA A 50 -5.00 -16.52 9.94
N THR A 51 -4.76 -16.97 11.18
CA THR A 51 -5.81 -17.07 12.21
C THR A 51 -6.38 -15.69 12.57
N LEU A 52 -5.53 -14.66 12.56
CA LEU A 52 -5.92 -13.27 12.82
C LEU A 52 -6.31 -12.50 11.56
N ASN A 53 -6.29 -13.14 10.38
CA ASN A 53 -6.50 -12.49 9.08
C ASN A 53 -5.53 -11.34 8.76
N SER A 54 -4.36 -11.37 9.39
CA SER A 54 -3.30 -10.36 9.26
C SER A 54 -2.31 -10.78 8.17
N PRO A 55 -2.18 -10.03 7.07
CA PRO A 55 -1.28 -10.40 5.98
C PRO A 55 0.19 -10.27 6.37
N ARG A 56 1.06 -10.82 5.52
CA ARG A 56 2.49 -10.57 5.55
C ARG A 56 2.72 -9.10 5.22
N ILE A 57 3.57 -8.44 6.00
CA ILE A 57 3.98 -7.06 5.76
C ILE A 57 5.50 -6.90 5.63
N SER A 58 6.27 -7.95 5.93
CA SER A 58 7.73 -7.91 5.88
C SER A 58 8.27 -7.54 4.50
N GLY A 59 9.22 -6.61 4.44
CA GLY A 59 9.85 -6.18 3.21
C GLY A 59 8.92 -5.40 2.27
N MET A 60 7.75 -4.95 2.75
CA MET A 60 6.89 -4.07 1.97
C MET A 60 7.57 -2.73 1.73
N GLU A 61 7.42 -2.21 0.52
CA GLU A 61 8.11 -1.01 0.07
C GLU A 61 7.66 0.20 0.88
N PRO A 62 8.58 1.09 1.30
CA PRO A 62 8.23 2.20 2.17
C PRO A 62 7.12 3.11 1.62
N TYR A 63 7.15 3.42 0.31
CA TYR A 63 6.13 4.26 -0.32
C TYR A 63 4.72 3.65 -0.20
N TYR A 64 4.61 2.33 -0.32
CA TYR A 64 3.34 1.64 -0.25
C TYR A 64 2.89 1.51 1.20
N THR A 65 3.78 1.16 2.11
CA THR A 65 3.51 1.04 3.55
C THR A 65 3.00 2.36 4.13
N VAL A 66 3.72 3.47 3.90
CA VAL A 66 3.28 4.81 4.33
C VAL A 66 1.88 5.11 3.80
N ARG A 67 1.67 4.91 2.49
CA ARG A 67 0.37 5.18 1.87
C ARG A 67 -0.75 4.33 2.48
N GLN A 68 -0.51 3.04 2.74
CA GLN A 68 -1.55 2.18 3.31
C GLN A 68 -1.90 2.59 4.74
N LEU A 69 -0.90 2.90 5.58
CA LEU A 69 -1.15 3.36 6.94
C LEU A 69 -1.92 4.69 6.94
N GLN A 70 -1.54 5.64 6.08
CA GLN A 70 -2.28 6.89 5.87
C GLN A 70 -3.71 6.65 5.42
N TYR A 71 -3.92 5.79 4.42
CA TYR A 71 -5.26 5.52 3.88
C TYR A 71 -6.18 4.86 4.91
N PHE A 72 -5.64 3.97 5.74
CA PHE A 72 -6.36 3.42 6.88
C PHE A 72 -6.67 4.49 7.92
N ARG A 73 -5.71 5.35 8.27
CA ARG A 73 -5.89 6.46 9.24
C ARG A 73 -6.95 7.46 8.78
N ASP A 74 -6.94 7.82 7.51
CA ASP A 74 -7.80 8.86 6.92
C ASP A 74 -9.16 8.30 6.46
N GLY A 75 -9.31 6.97 6.43
CA GLY A 75 -10.58 6.30 6.09
C GLY A 75 -10.80 6.15 4.59
N LEU A 76 -9.75 6.35 3.80
CA LEU A 76 -9.75 6.05 2.36
C LEU A 76 -9.73 4.54 2.11
N ARG A 77 -9.19 3.77 3.06
CA ARG A 77 -9.24 2.30 3.09
C ARG A 77 -9.96 1.83 4.34
N ALA A 78 -10.88 0.88 4.15
CA ALA A 78 -11.79 0.40 5.20
C ALA A 78 -12.62 1.53 5.87
N PRO A 79 -13.39 2.32 5.09
CA PRO A 79 -14.19 3.42 5.62
C PRO A 79 -15.30 2.97 6.58
N ASP A 80 -15.79 1.74 6.40
CA ASP A 80 -16.90 1.16 7.17
C ASP A 80 -16.74 -0.35 7.35
N ALA A 81 -17.73 -0.97 8.00
CA ALA A 81 -17.71 -2.38 8.40
C ALA A 81 -17.73 -3.39 7.24
N SER A 82 -17.86 -2.97 5.98
CA SER A 82 -17.74 -3.86 4.82
C SER A 82 -16.34 -4.47 4.69
N ASP A 83 -15.29 -3.79 5.18
CA ASP A 83 -13.94 -4.35 5.33
C ASP A 83 -13.64 -4.68 6.80
N ILE A 84 -14.18 -5.80 7.28
CA ILE A 84 -14.09 -6.22 8.70
C ILE A 84 -12.64 -6.29 9.20
N TYR A 85 -11.71 -6.78 8.37
CA TYR A 85 -10.29 -6.86 8.76
C TYR A 85 -9.56 -5.55 8.53
N GLY A 86 -9.91 -4.80 7.49
CA GLY A 86 -9.36 -3.46 7.26
C GLY A 86 -9.75 -2.46 8.33
N THR A 87 -10.96 -2.56 8.91
CA THR A 87 -11.39 -1.68 10.02
C THR A 87 -10.57 -1.87 11.29
N GLN A 88 -10.03 -3.07 11.52
CA GLN A 88 -9.05 -3.29 12.60
C GLN A 88 -7.76 -2.51 12.33
N MET A 89 -7.24 -2.56 11.10
CA MET A 89 -6.08 -1.76 10.70
C MET A 89 -6.35 -0.26 10.76
N ARG A 90 -7.56 0.20 10.39
CA ARG A 90 -7.98 1.59 10.57
C ARG A 90 -7.91 2.02 12.02
N ALA A 91 -8.43 1.22 12.95
CA ALA A 91 -8.38 1.52 14.38
C ALA A 91 -6.92 1.66 14.88
N ILE A 92 -6.03 0.76 14.48
CA ILE A 92 -4.59 0.84 14.82
C ILE A 92 -3.94 2.06 14.16
N SER A 93 -4.17 2.32 12.87
CA SER A 93 -3.58 3.46 12.18
C SER A 93 -4.02 4.81 12.74
N MET A 94 -5.20 4.89 13.36
CA MET A 94 -5.68 6.10 14.05
C MET A 94 -4.94 6.39 15.36
N THR A 95 -4.24 5.41 15.94
CA THR A 95 -3.39 5.65 17.14
C THR A 95 -1.98 6.10 16.79
N LEU A 96 -1.61 6.10 15.50
CA LEU A 96 -0.29 6.50 15.03
C LEU A 96 -0.22 8.03 14.91
N GLU A 97 0.48 8.66 15.85
CA GLU A 97 0.56 10.11 15.95
C GLU A 97 1.67 10.70 15.05
N GLY A 98 1.27 11.64 14.21
CA GLY A 98 2.17 12.33 13.28
C GLY A 98 2.46 11.54 12.00
N ASP A 99 3.09 12.19 11.04
CA ASP A 99 3.46 11.54 9.77
C ASP A 99 4.82 10.85 9.85
N GLN A 100 5.70 11.31 10.76
CA GLN A 100 7.04 10.73 10.93
C GLN A 100 6.98 9.27 11.40
N VAL A 101 6.01 8.92 12.27
CA VAL A 101 5.84 7.54 12.73
C VAL A 101 5.57 6.57 11.56
N LEU A 102 4.88 7.03 10.51
CA LEU A 102 4.59 6.20 9.35
C LEU A 102 5.85 5.97 8.52
N GLN A 103 6.71 6.99 8.41
CA GLN A 103 8.02 6.87 7.76
C GLN A 103 8.94 5.92 8.52
N ASP A 104 8.98 6.05 9.85
CA ASP A 104 9.81 5.23 10.73
C ASP A 104 9.36 3.75 10.68
N LEU A 105 8.05 3.49 10.81
CA LEU A 105 7.47 2.15 10.64
C LEU A 105 7.75 1.57 9.26
N ALA A 106 7.58 2.36 8.20
CA ALA A 106 7.84 1.91 6.84
C ALA A 106 9.32 1.54 6.62
N ALA A 107 10.25 2.35 7.15
CA ALA A 107 11.68 2.06 7.10
C ALA A 107 12.02 0.77 7.86
N TYR A 108 11.44 0.54 9.04
CA TYR A 108 11.66 -0.71 9.77
C TYR A 108 11.04 -1.92 9.07
N ILE A 109 9.80 -1.82 8.60
CA ILE A 109 9.08 -2.90 7.90
C ILE A 109 9.84 -3.36 6.64
N GLU A 110 10.45 -2.44 5.90
CA GLU A 110 11.29 -2.76 4.74
C GLU A 110 12.48 -3.66 5.12
N THR A 111 13.04 -3.50 6.32
CA THR A 111 14.15 -4.35 6.80
C THR A 111 13.74 -5.75 7.22
N LEU A 112 12.45 -5.97 7.45
CA LEU A 112 11.96 -7.26 7.92
C LEU A 112 12.03 -8.29 6.79
N ASP A 113 12.58 -9.45 7.12
CA ASP A 113 12.60 -10.60 6.24
C ASP A 113 11.82 -11.75 6.87
N SER A 114 10.91 -12.31 6.07
CA SER A 114 10.16 -13.51 6.43
C SER A 114 9.99 -14.39 5.21
N LEU A 115 10.02 -15.69 5.45
CA LEU A 115 9.74 -16.69 4.42
C LEU A 115 8.37 -16.43 3.79
N SER A 116 8.29 -16.66 2.49
CA SER A 116 7.00 -16.71 1.79
C SER A 116 6.08 -17.70 2.50
N SER A 117 4.83 -17.29 2.74
CA SER A 117 3.85 -18.18 3.36
C SER A 117 3.56 -19.40 2.49
N ALA A 118 3.07 -20.48 3.09
CA ALA A 118 2.59 -21.62 2.30
C ALA A 118 1.35 -21.23 1.48
N ALA A 119 1.18 -21.82 0.31
CA ALA A 119 -0.09 -21.73 -0.43
C ALA A 119 -1.20 -22.42 0.36
N THR A 120 -2.38 -21.80 0.41
CA THR A 120 -3.57 -22.27 1.13
C THR A 120 -4.76 -22.54 0.20
N ILE A 121 -4.81 -21.91 -0.97
CA ILE A 121 -5.80 -22.19 -2.02
C ILE A 121 -5.48 -23.54 -2.65
N VAL A 122 -6.47 -24.45 -2.63
CA VAL A 122 -6.36 -25.81 -3.19
C VAL A 122 -7.31 -25.95 -4.38
N GLY A 123 -6.87 -26.63 -5.44
CA GLY A 123 -7.71 -26.96 -6.59
C GLY A 123 -7.88 -25.84 -7.62
N ALA A 124 -7.17 -24.72 -7.48
CA ALA A 124 -7.14 -23.66 -8.48
C ALA A 124 -6.45 -24.09 -9.79
N ASP A 125 -6.96 -23.58 -10.92
CA ASP A 125 -6.29 -23.69 -12.22
C ASP A 125 -5.21 -22.61 -12.36
N ILE A 126 -3.97 -23.01 -12.09
CA ILE A 126 -2.79 -22.14 -12.18
C ILE A 126 -2.55 -21.63 -13.61
N ASN A 127 -2.90 -22.41 -14.65
CA ASN A 127 -2.72 -21.97 -16.04
C ASN A 127 -3.74 -20.89 -16.41
N ALA A 128 -5.00 -21.06 -15.99
CA ALA A 128 -6.01 -20.01 -16.12
C ALA A 128 -5.61 -18.76 -15.33
N GLY A 129 -5.11 -18.92 -14.10
CA GLY A 129 -4.59 -17.82 -13.28
C GLY A 129 -3.45 -17.06 -13.95
N LYS A 130 -2.49 -17.78 -14.54
CA LYS A 130 -1.40 -17.20 -15.33
C LYS A 130 -1.92 -16.40 -16.52
N ALA A 131 -2.92 -16.92 -17.23
CA ALA A 131 -3.53 -16.22 -18.36
C ALA A 131 -4.21 -14.91 -17.91
N SER A 132 -4.93 -14.93 -16.78
CA SER A 132 -5.50 -13.72 -16.19
C SER A 132 -4.44 -12.72 -15.74
N TYR A 133 -3.32 -13.19 -15.15
CA TYR A 133 -2.22 -12.33 -14.69
C TYR A 133 -1.52 -11.56 -15.82
N ALA A 134 -1.64 -11.98 -17.07
CA ALA A 134 -1.02 -11.31 -18.22
C ALA A 134 -1.43 -9.84 -18.37
N LEU A 135 -2.59 -9.44 -17.84
CA LEU A 135 -2.99 -8.02 -17.77
C LEU A 135 -2.39 -7.31 -16.55
N CYS A 136 -2.27 -8.02 -15.43
CA CYS A 136 -1.75 -7.49 -14.17
C CYS A 136 -0.24 -7.18 -14.25
N GLN A 137 0.53 -8.00 -14.97
CA GLN A 137 1.98 -7.86 -15.09
C GLN A 137 2.44 -6.55 -15.73
N ALA A 138 1.55 -5.84 -16.45
CA ALA A 138 1.86 -4.53 -17.02
C ALA A 138 2.24 -3.50 -15.95
N CYS A 139 1.71 -3.66 -14.73
CA CYS A 139 2.02 -2.81 -13.59
C CYS A 139 2.75 -3.59 -12.49
N HIS A 140 2.32 -4.81 -12.18
CA HIS A 140 2.90 -5.63 -11.10
C HIS A 140 4.15 -6.42 -11.51
N ALA A 141 4.66 -6.23 -12.73
CA ALA A 141 5.77 -6.97 -13.35
C ALA A 141 5.47 -8.46 -13.61
N PRO A 142 6.15 -9.11 -14.58
CA PRO A 142 5.95 -10.55 -14.87
C PRO A 142 6.23 -11.48 -13.69
N ASP A 143 7.15 -11.09 -12.81
CA ASP A 143 7.55 -11.80 -11.59
C ASP A 143 6.79 -11.33 -10.34
N GLY A 144 5.90 -10.34 -10.46
CA GLY A 144 5.12 -9.85 -9.32
C GLY A 144 5.86 -8.87 -8.43
N THR A 145 7.07 -8.45 -8.77
CA THR A 145 7.91 -7.54 -7.95
C THR A 145 7.38 -6.11 -7.85
N GLY A 146 6.34 -5.76 -8.59
CA GLY A 146 5.77 -4.42 -8.58
C GLY A 146 6.60 -3.42 -9.40
N ASN A 147 6.26 -2.14 -9.25
CA ASN A 147 6.94 -1.04 -9.93
C ASN A 147 6.65 0.27 -9.18
N GLU A 148 7.65 0.78 -8.46
CA GLU A 148 7.52 2.03 -7.70
C GLU A 148 7.18 3.23 -8.59
N ALA A 149 7.73 3.32 -9.80
CA ALA A 149 7.43 4.40 -10.73
C ALA A 149 5.95 4.41 -11.16
N LEU A 150 5.29 3.26 -11.11
CA LEU A 150 3.85 3.11 -11.36
C LEU A 150 3.02 3.05 -10.06
N ASN A 151 3.65 3.25 -8.89
CA ASN A 151 3.03 3.14 -7.58
C ASN A 151 2.39 1.79 -7.28
N THR A 152 2.86 0.72 -7.93
CA THR A 152 2.29 -0.62 -7.79
C THR A 152 3.17 -1.49 -6.89
N PRO A 153 2.63 -2.03 -5.79
CA PRO A 153 3.42 -2.82 -4.85
C PRO A 153 3.78 -4.19 -5.40
N SER A 154 4.81 -4.78 -4.82
CA SER A 154 5.10 -6.20 -4.95
C SER A 154 3.93 -7.05 -4.43
N LEU A 155 3.67 -8.13 -5.15
CA LEU A 155 2.72 -9.18 -4.79
C LEU A 155 3.44 -10.45 -4.30
N VAL A 156 4.76 -10.50 -4.47
CA VAL A 156 5.60 -11.64 -4.13
C VAL A 156 5.53 -11.95 -2.64
N GLY A 157 5.48 -13.25 -2.32
CA GLY A 157 5.53 -13.74 -0.94
C GLY A 157 4.25 -13.53 -0.13
N GLN A 158 3.29 -12.75 -0.63
CA GLN A 158 2.03 -12.49 0.06
C GLN A 158 1.18 -13.75 0.19
N HIS A 159 0.30 -13.77 1.19
CA HIS A 159 -0.70 -14.82 1.36
C HIS A 159 -1.72 -14.81 0.23
N ASP A 160 -2.01 -15.98 -0.35
CA ASP A 160 -2.98 -16.13 -1.43
C ASP A 160 -4.40 -15.76 -1.01
N TRP A 161 -4.83 -16.15 0.19
CA TRP A 161 -6.12 -15.73 0.77
C TRP A 161 -6.22 -14.20 0.93
N TYR A 162 -5.10 -13.51 1.20
CA TYR A 162 -5.11 -12.06 1.32
C TYR A 162 -5.22 -11.42 -0.05
N VAL A 163 -4.44 -11.90 -1.03
CA VAL A 163 -4.48 -11.42 -2.41
C VAL A 163 -5.89 -11.60 -2.99
N GLU A 164 -6.49 -12.78 -2.85
CA GLU A 164 -7.87 -13.07 -3.23
C GLU A 164 -8.84 -12.05 -2.61
N ARG A 165 -8.79 -11.88 -1.28
CA ARG A 165 -9.64 -10.91 -0.58
C ARG A 165 -9.44 -9.48 -1.09
N GLN A 166 -8.20 -9.05 -1.35
CA GLN A 166 -7.95 -7.69 -1.84
C GLN A 166 -8.48 -7.47 -3.25
N ILE A 167 -8.36 -8.47 -4.14
CA ILE A 167 -8.93 -8.42 -5.47
C ILE A 167 -10.46 -8.30 -5.38
N MET A 168 -11.10 -9.10 -4.54
CA MET A 168 -12.54 -9.03 -4.28
C MET A 168 -12.94 -7.66 -3.73
N ASN A 169 -12.22 -7.12 -2.74
CA ASN A 169 -12.52 -5.81 -2.16
C ASN A 169 -12.43 -4.68 -3.20
N TYR A 170 -11.47 -4.73 -4.13
CA TYR A 170 -11.41 -3.76 -5.23
C TYR A 170 -12.59 -3.95 -6.20
N ARG A 171 -12.88 -5.20 -6.59
CA ARG A 171 -13.96 -5.52 -7.54
C ARG A 171 -15.32 -5.06 -7.02
N ASP A 172 -15.56 -5.26 -5.73
CA ASP A 172 -16.82 -4.93 -5.05
C ASP A 172 -16.84 -3.48 -4.56
N SER A 173 -15.80 -2.70 -4.86
CA SER A 173 -15.66 -1.28 -4.48
C SER A 173 -15.69 -1.05 -2.96
N ILE A 174 -15.31 -2.04 -2.18
CA ILE A 174 -14.99 -1.92 -0.74
C ILE A 174 -13.65 -1.18 -0.57
N ARG A 175 -12.74 -1.35 -1.53
CA ARG A 175 -11.45 -0.65 -1.64
C ARG A 175 -11.37 0.12 -2.96
N GLY A 176 -10.80 1.33 -2.96
CA GLY A 176 -10.67 2.15 -4.18
C GLY A 176 -11.94 2.90 -4.62
N ALA A 177 -12.98 2.96 -3.78
CA ALA A 177 -14.23 3.66 -4.10
C ALA A 177 -14.12 5.19 -3.95
N SER A 178 -13.30 5.63 -2.99
CA SER A 178 -13.10 7.04 -2.72
C SER A 178 -12.43 7.74 -3.91
N PRO A 179 -12.93 8.92 -4.35
CA PRO A 179 -12.24 9.74 -5.35
C PRO A 179 -10.83 10.19 -4.93
N GLN A 180 -10.51 10.14 -3.64
CA GLN A 180 -9.18 10.45 -3.10
C GLN A 180 -8.23 9.24 -3.14
N ASP A 181 -8.74 8.02 -3.32
CA ASP A 181 -7.93 6.81 -3.52
C ASP A 181 -7.61 6.62 -5.01
N ILE A 182 -6.73 7.46 -5.54
CA ILE A 182 -6.36 7.46 -6.97
C ILE A 182 -5.73 6.13 -7.43
N PHE A 183 -4.98 5.46 -6.54
CA PHE A 183 -4.32 4.19 -6.85
C PHE A 183 -5.32 3.03 -6.80
N GLY A 184 -6.28 3.07 -5.88
CA GLY A 184 -7.40 2.14 -5.87
C GLY A 184 -8.30 2.33 -7.08
N ALA A 185 -8.56 3.57 -7.49
CA ALA A 185 -9.32 3.86 -8.71
C ALA A 185 -8.65 3.29 -9.98
N GLN A 186 -7.31 3.20 -10.00
CA GLN A 186 -6.56 2.52 -11.06
C GLN A 186 -6.74 0.99 -11.02
N MET A 187 -6.74 0.37 -9.83
CA MET A 187 -6.85 -1.09 -9.69
C MET A 187 -8.25 -1.64 -9.96
N ARG A 188 -9.31 -0.89 -9.62
CA ARG A 188 -10.70 -1.32 -9.81
C ARG A 188 -11.05 -1.82 -11.23
N PRO A 189 -10.79 -1.07 -12.32
CA PRO A 189 -11.09 -1.55 -13.66
C PRO A 189 -10.25 -2.78 -14.04
N MET A 190 -9.03 -2.93 -13.52
CA MET A 190 -8.18 -4.08 -13.80
C MET A 190 -8.76 -5.36 -13.20
N VAL A 191 -9.18 -5.34 -11.93
CA VAL A 191 -9.81 -6.50 -11.29
C VAL A 191 -11.23 -6.76 -11.84
N GLY A 192 -11.89 -5.73 -12.38
CA GLY A 192 -13.18 -5.88 -13.07
C GLY A 192 -13.12 -6.73 -14.35
N THR A 193 -11.92 -7.01 -14.87
CA THR A 193 -11.74 -7.94 -16.01
C THR A 193 -11.84 -9.41 -15.60
N LEU A 194 -11.76 -9.72 -14.30
CA LEU A 194 -11.90 -11.08 -13.77
C LEU A 194 -13.40 -11.43 -13.68
N ALA A 195 -13.87 -12.25 -14.62
CA ALA A 195 -15.29 -12.49 -14.86
C ALA A 195 -16.01 -13.33 -13.78
N SER A 196 -15.29 -13.97 -12.86
CA SER A 196 -15.86 -14.85 -11.84
C SER A 196 -14.99 -14.92 -10.60
N ASP A 197 -15.56 -15.42 -9.50
CA ASP A 197 -14.82 -15.72 -8.27
C ASP A 197 -13.74 -16.77 -8.52
N GLU A 198 -14.03 -17.78 -9.36
CA GLU A 198 -13.04 -18.75 -9.80
C GLU A 198 -11.84 -18.10 -10.52
N ALA A 199 -12.08 -17.08 -11.36
CA ALA A 199 -10.98 -16.34 -11.99
C ALA A 199 -10.14 -15.57 -10.96
N VAL A 200 -10.76 -15.05 -9.90
CA VAL A 200 -10.06 -14.40 -8.78
C VAL A 200 -9.23 -15.42 -8.00
N THR A 201 -9.81 -16.57 -7.65
CA THR A 201 -9.12 -17.66 -6.95
C THR A 201 -7.92 -18.15 -7.77
N ASN A 202 -8.11 -18.36 -9.08
CA ASN A 202 -7.06 -18.82 -9.99
C ASN A 202 -5.89 -17.82 -10.08
N VAL A 203 -6.17 -16.53 -10.25
CA VAL A 203 -5.09 -15.51 -10.34
C VAL A 203 -4.39 -15.33 -8.99
N ALA A 204 -5.10 -15.38 -7.86
CA ALA A 204 -4.49 -15.30 -6.53
C ALA A 204 -3.57 -16.50 -6.26
N ALA A 205 -4.01 -17.71 -6.63
CA ALA A 205 -3.20 -18.92 -6.55
C ALA A 205 -1.97 -18.86 -7.47
N TYR A 206 -2.10 -18.33 -8.69
CA TYR A 206 -0.95 -18.12 -9.58
C TYR A 206 0.04 -17.10 -9.01
N ILE A 207 -0.42 -15.96 -8.51
CA ILE A 207 0.44 -14.94 -7.88
C ILE A 207 1.27 -15.56 -6.75
N LYS A 208 0.69 -16.49 -5.98
CA LYS A 208 1.40 -17.17 -4.91
C LYS A 208 2.58 -18.03 -5.37
N THR A 209 2.61 -18.41 -6.65
CA THR A 209 3.73 -19.14 -7.25
C THR A 209 4.91 -18.24 -7.63
N LEU A 210 4.72 -16.91 -7.62
CA LEU A 210 5.75 -15.92 -7.95
C LEU A 210 6.74 -15.77 -6.78
N GLN A 211 8.01 -15.50 -7.11
CA GLN A 211 9.16 -15.44 -6.19
C GLN A 211 9.88 -14.11 -6.27
#